data_AF-A0A536M392-F1
#
_entry.id   AF-A0A536M392-F1
#
_cell.length_a   1.000
_cell.length_b   1.000
_cell.length_c   1.000
_cell.angle_alpha   90.00
_cell.angle_beta   90.00
_cell.angle_gamma   90.00
#
_symmetry.space_group_name_H-M   'P 1'
#
loop_
_entity.id
_entity.type
_entity.pdbx_description
1 polymer ?
#
loop_
_entity_poly.entity_id
_entity_poly.type
_entity_poly.pdbx_seq_one_letter_code
_entity_poly.pdbx_strand_id
1 'polypeptide(L)' 'MIERLRRAAADVLSRPALYWSIAVLFGLQRLFWTVVAPRRYDAEGMWEGAHAYLTNPSHMYDAAADY' A
#
# COMPACT_ATOMS: atom_id res chain seq x y z
N MET A 1 -24.65 -29.38 -1.43
CA MET A 1 -23.91 -28.39 -2.25
C MET A 1 -22.95 -27.56 -1.40
N ILE A 2 -23.44 -26.88 -0.35
CA ILE A 2 -22.64 -26.06 0.58
C ILE A 2 -21.44 -26.82 1.17
N GLU A 3 -21.63 -28.08 1.58
CA GLU A 3 -20.55 -28.87 2.17
C GLU A 3 -19.41 -29.19 1.20
N ARG A 4 -19.71 -29.35 -0.11
CA ARG A 4 -18.69 -29.57 -1.14
C ARG A 4 -17.90 -28.30 -1.40
N LEU A 5 -18.57 -27.15 -1.42
CA LEU A 5 -17.92 -25.84 -1.54
C LEU A 5 -17.02 -25.56 -0.34
N ARG A 6 -17.47 -25.88 0.87
CA ARG A 6 -16.67 -25.70 2.09
C ARG A 6 -15.36 -26.50 2.05
N ARG A 7 -15.42 -27.77 1.61
CA ARG A 7 -14.22 -28.60 1.46
C ARG A 7 -13.29 -28.11 0.36
N ALA A 8 -13.83 -27.70 -0.77
CA ALA A 8 -13.03 -27.12 -1.86
C ALA A 8 -12.34 -25.82 -1.41
N ALA A 9 -13.03 -24.96 -0.66
CA ALA A 9 -12.44 -23.76 -0.08
C ALA A 9 -11.33 -24.09 0.93
N ALA A 10 -11.56 -25.06 1.83
CA ALA A 10 -10.54 -25.48 2.80
C ALA A 10 -9.29 -26.05 2.11
N ASP A 11 -9.45 -26.83 1.05
CA ASP A 11 -8.34 -27.34 0.25
C ASP A 11 -7.58 -26.18 -0.44
N VAL A 12 -8.27 -25.27 -1.11
CA VAL A 12 -7.61 -24.13 -1.78
C VAL A 12 -6.90 -23.21 -0.78
N LEU A 13 -7.56 -22.86 0.32
CA LEU A 13 -7.03 -21.96 1.34
C LEU A 13 -5.93 -22.59 2.19
N SER A 14 -5.81 -23.92 2.24
CA SER A 14 -4.70 -24.57 2.95
C SER A 14 -3.43 -24.71 2.10
N ARG A 15 -3.50 -24.45 0.78
CA ARG A 15 -2.36 -24.62 -0.12
C ARG A 15 -1.35 -23.48 0.04
N PRO A 16 -0.09 -23.76 0.41
CA PRO A 16 0.95 -22.74 0.52
C PRO A 16 1.17 -21.96 -0.78
N ALA A 17 1.00 -22.63 -1.92
CA ALA A 17 1.14 -22.02 -3.25
C ALA A 17 0.19 -20.83 -3.47
N LEU A 18 -1.02 -20.86 -2.87
CA LEU A 18 -1.96 -19.73 -2.94
C LEU A 18 -1.33 -18.47 -2.33
N TYR A 19 -0.80 -18.61 -1.12
CA TYR A 19 -0.21 -17.49 -0.38
C TYR A 19 1.08 -16.98 -1.03
N TRP A 20 1.91 -17.87 -1.56
CA TRP A 20 3.07 -17.47 -2.35
C TRP A 20 2.67 -16.72 -3.62
N SER A 21 1.61 -17.15 -4.30
CA SER A 21 1.10 -16.45 -5.49
C SER A 21 0.60 -15.05 -5.14
N ILE A 22 -0.15 -14.92 -4.04
CA ILE A 22 -0.60 -13.64 -3.50
C ILE A 22 0.61 -12.75 -3.17
N ALA A 23 1.60 -13.27 -2.45
CA ALA A 23 2.80 -12.53 -2.07
C ALA A 23 3.58 -12.03 -3.31
N VAL A 24 3.73 -12.87 -4.33
CA VAL A 24 4.39 -12.50 -5.59
C VAL A 24 3.59 -11.40 -6.31
N LEU A 25 2.27 -11.54 -6.43
CA LEU A 25 1.43 -10.54 -7.09
C LEU A 25 1.53 -9.16 -6.40
N PHE A 26 1.36 -9.12 -5.08
CA PHE A 26 1.47 -7.87 -4.33
C PHE A 26 2.90 -7.32 -4.31
N GLY A 27 3.91 -8.19 -4.26
CA GLY A 27 5.31 -7.81 -4.35
C GLY A 27 5.65 -7.16 -5.70
N LEU A 28 5.23 -7.78 -6.81
CA LEU A 28 5.41 -7.24 -8.15
C LEU A 28 4.66 -5.94 -8.35
N GLN A 29 3.41 -5.86 -7.89
CA GLN A 29 2.64 -4.61 -7.96
C GLN A 29 3.34 -3.47 -7.19
N ARG A 30 3.87 -3.76 -6.01
CA ARG A 30 4.66 -2.79 -5.23
C ARG A 30 5.90 -2.35 -6.01
N LEU A 31 6.70 -3.29 -6.52
CA LEU A 31 7.92 -3.00 -7.29
C LEU A 31 7.60 -2.16 -8.53
N PHE A 32 6.56 -2.54 -9.27
CA PHE A 32 6.11 -1.82 -10.45
C PHE A 32 5.77 -0.36 -10.12
N TRP A 33 4.95 -0.12 -9.10
CA TRP A 33 4.58 1.24 -8.70
C TRP A 33 5.75 2.04 -8.14
N THR A 34 6.71 1.39 -7.45
CA THR A 34 7.94 2.05 -7.02
C THR A 34 8.77 2.55 -8.21
N VAL A 35 8.79 1.83 -9.33
CA VAL A 35 9.54 2.24 -10.52
C VAL A 35 8.77 3.25 -11.38
N VAL A 36 7.46 3.04 -11.57
CA VAL A 36 6.63 3.86 -12.49
C VAL A 36 6.17 5.17 -11.84
N ALA A 37 5.90 5.16 -10.54
CA ALA A 37 5.47 6.34 -9.78
C ALA A 37 6.37 6.52 -8.55
N PRO A 38 7.63 6.95 -8.75
CA PRO A 38 8.60 7.07 -7.67
C PRO A 38 8.24 8.17 -6.66
N ARG A 39 7.51 9.20 -7.10
CA ARG A 39 7.01 10.31 -6.29
C ARG A 39 5.56 10.05 -5.88
N ARG A 40 5.25 10.30 -4.61
CA ARG A 40 3.90 10.18 -4.05
C ARG A 40 3.47 11.51 -3.44
N TYR A 41 3.19 12.47 -4.31
CA TYR A 41 2.89 13.86 -3.95
C TYR A 41 1.88 14.00 -2.80
N ASP A 42 0.76 13.27 -2.83
CA ASP A 42 -0.23 13.31 -1.72
C ASP A 42 0.37 12.88 -0.37
N ALA A 43 1.19 11.81 -0.37
CA ALA A 43 1.77 11.27 0.86
C ALA A 43 2.96 12.09 1.35
N GLU A 44 3.78 12.60 0.43
CA GLU A 44 4.88 13.51 0.70
C GLU A 44 4.32 14.83 1.25
N GLY A 45 3.42 15.52 0.53
CA GLY A 45 2.81 16.76 1.01
C GLY A 45 2.12 16.64 2.39
N MET A 46 1.45 15.51 2.67
CA MET A 46 0.90 15.25 4.02
C MET A 46 1.98 15.06 5.09
N TRP A 47 3.07 14.36 4.78
CA TRP A 47 4.18 14.17 5.70
C TRP A 47 4.89 15.50 5.99
N GLU A 48 5.26 16.24 4.95
CA GLU A 48 5.90 17.54 5.06
C GLU A 48 5.02 18.55 5.80
N GLY A 49 3.71 18.59 5.51
CA GLY A 49 2.75 19.41 6.25
C GLY A 49 2.67 19.01 7.73
N ALA A 50 2.59 17.72 8.05
CA ALA A 50 2.56 17.26 9.45
C ALA A 50 3.87 17.56 10.19
N HIS A 51 5.02 17.40 9.54
CA HIS A 51 6.31 17.75 10.11
C HIS A 51 6.42 19.26 10.36
N ALA A 52 5.96 20.09 9.41
CA ALA A 52 5.91 21.54 9.57
C ALA A 52 4.95 21.97 10.68
N TYR A 53 3.81 21.30 10.86
CA TYR A 53 2.92 21.56 12.00
C TYR A 53 3.61 21.39 13.37
N LEU A 54 4.52 20.41 13.48
CA LEU A 54 5.23 20.14 14.73
C LEU A 54 6.46 21.03 14.94
N THR A 55 7.06 21.54 13.87
CA THR A 55 8.35 22.25 13.92
C THR A 55 8.26 23.75 13.62
N ASN A 56 7.38 24.15 12.69
CA ASN A 56 7.15 25.53 12.30
C ASN A 56 5.70 25.74 11.79
N PRO A 57 4.72 25.81 12.71
CA PRO A 57 3.29 25.72 12.37
C PRO A 57 2.79 26.83 11.44
N SER A 58 3.43 28.01 11.44
CA SER A 58 3.03 29.14 10.60
C SER A 58 3.25 28.91 9.10
N HIS A 59 4.10 27.94 8.74
CA HIS A 59 4.42 27.60 7.34
C HIS A 59 3.94 26.20 6.94
N MET A 60 3.04 25.61 7.72
CA MET A 60 2.49 24.28 7.45
C MET A 60 1.91 24.14 6.03
N TYR A 61 1.13 25.13 5.60
CA TYR A 61 0.46 25.10 4.29
C TYR A 61 1.42 25.42 3.14
N ASP A 62 2.44 26.24 3.38
CA ASP A 62 3.47 26.55 2.38
C ASP A 62 4.28 25.27 2.07
N ALA A 63 4.70 24.54 3.10
CA ALA A 63 5.45 23.30 2.97
C ALA A 63 4.65 22.18 2.26
N ALA A 64 3.33 22.14 2.46
CA ALA A 64 2.45 21.18 1.79
C ALA A 64 2.14 21.56 0.33
N ALA A 65 2.23 22.84 -0.03
CA ALA A 65 1.92 23.34 -1.38
C ALA A 65 3.05 23.15 -2.40
N ASP A 66 4.28 22.90 -1.92
CA ASP A 66 5.47 22.69 -2.76
C ASP A 66 5.59 21.26 -3.35
N TYR A 67 4.65 20.35 -3.01
CA TYR A 67 4.59 18.96 -3.49
C TYR A 67 3.34 18.74 -4.35
#